data_AF-A0A178DKX1-F1
#
_entry.id   AF-A0A178DKX1-F1
#
_cell.length_a   1.000
_cell.length_b   1.000
_cell.length_c   1.000
_cell.angle_alpha   90.00
_cell.angle_beta   90.00
_cell.angle_gamma   90.00
#
_symmetry.space_group_name_H-M   'P 1'
#
loop_
_entity.id
_entity.type
_entity.pdbx_description
1 polymer ?
#
loop_
_entity_poly.entity_id
_entity_poly.type
_entity_poly.pdbx_seq_one_letter_code
_entity_poly.pdbx_strand_id
1 'polypeptide(L)'
;MSYEERLVQHTINTRDNEPRFLIFRSLHLLNIIRLQNDLAKCKNTIWAKGSPTSGETGKLTTLLHEYTNAIRDYEYLGKLIPITGSQAENDRLDLEQAFMGEVGDFSDMATSYRRFADTKLRPTDALRDVLKRMLPRSVAYTKSDKYRRNNEYFSGDPPEEVSHFVDVIARFIVAIFGGALLIIPMLIMSLPRVSLGKSLITTSVSVLLFSGALSVFFKASNTDTLIATTTYAAVLVVFVGISTGLK
;
A
#
# COMPACT_ATOMS: atom_id res chain seq x y z
N MET A 1 21.99 31.28 19.22
CA MET A 1 21.35 31.07 17.91
C MET A 1 19.85 31.10 18.13
N SER A 2 19.15 31.98 17.41
CA SER A 2 17.70 32.14 17.50
C SER A 2 16.97 30.88 17.01
N TYR A 3 15.71 30.70 17.40
CA TYR A 3 14.85 29.63 16.86
C TYR A 3 14.77 29.69 15.33
N GLU A 4 14.55 30.89 14.78
CA GLU A 4 14.45 31.09 13.32
C GLU A 4 15.75 30.73 12.59
N GLU A 5 16.90 31.05 13.18
CA GLU A 5 18.21 30.67 12.62
C GLU A 5 18.38 29.15 12.63
N ARG A 6 17.92 28.47 13.70
CA ARG A 6 17.94 27.00 13.80
C ARG A 6 17.03 26.35 12.76
N LEU A 7 15.86 26.94 12.51
CA LEU A 7 14.92 26.48 11.50
C LEU A 7 15.52 26.54 10.09
N VAL A 8 16.14 27.66 9.73
CA VAL A 8 16.81 27.83 8.42
C VAL A 8 17.98 26.85 8.30
N GLN A 9 18.82 26.73 9.33
CA GLN A 9 19.97 25.83 9.30
C GLN A 9 19.54 24.36 9.16
N HIS A 10 18.54 23.92 9.93
CA HIS A 10 18.01 22.56 9.83
C HIS A 10 17.39 22.31 8.45
N THR A 11 16.65 23.28 7.90
CA THR A 11 16.08 23.16 6.55
C THR A 11 17.17 23.04 5.47
N ILE A 12 18.27 23.80 5.58
CA ILE A 12 19.41 23.71 4.65
C ILE A 12 20.08 22.34 4.77
N ASN A 13 20.31 21.86 5.99
CA ASN A 13 20.95 20.56 6.24
C ASN A 13 20.10 19.39 5.70
N THR A 14 18.77 19.51 5.73
CA THR A 14 17.83 18.45 5.32
C THR A 14 17.38 18.60 3.85
N ARG A 15 17.84 19.63 3.13
CA ARG A 15 17.35 19.98 1.78
C ARG A 15 17.47 18.87 0.75
N ASP A 16 18.50 18.05 0.85
CA ASP A 16 18.78 16.96 -0.10
C ASP A 16 18.04 15.65 0.25
N ASN A 17 17.38 15.60 1.41
CA ASN A 17 16.61 14.44 1.85
C ASN A 17 15.17 14.48 1.31
N GLU A 18 14.60 13.29 1.11
CA GLU A 18 13.17 13.13 0.85
C GLU A 18 12.37 13.80 1.98
N PRO A 19 11.34 14.61 1.68
CA PRO A 19 10.58 15.32 2.70
C PRO A 19 9.83 14.34 3.62
N ARG A 20 10.07 14.50 4.91
CA ARG A 20 9.48 13.68 5.98
C ARG A 20 8.61 14.56 6.86
N PHE A 21 7.45 14.05 7.22
CA PHE A 21 6.43 14.79 7.96
C PHE A 21 6.17 14.09 9.28
N LEU A 22 6.33 14.82 10.37
CA LEU A 22 5.86 14.38 11.67
C LEU A 22 4.35 14.62 11.75
N ILE A 23 3.58 13.55 11.97
CA ILE A 23 2.12 13.63 12.04
C ILE A 23 1.64 13.52 13.48
N PHE A 24 0.88 14.51 13.92
CA PHE A 24 0.30 14.59 15.25
C PHE A 24 -1.14 14.05 15.25
N ARG A 25 -1.28 12.72 15.20
CA ARG A 25 -2.60 12.08 15.05
C ARG A 25 -3.57 12.47 16.16
N SER A 26 -3.09 12.54 17.41
CA SER A 26 -3.87 12.94 18.58
C SER A 26 -4.41 14.37 18.45
N LEU A 27 -3.59 15.31 17.97
CA LEU A 27 -3.99 16.71 17.77
C LEU A 27 -5.02 16.86 16.65
N HIS A 28 -4.88 16.11 15.55
CA HIS A 28 -5.89 16.11 14.49
C HIS A 28 -7.23 15.56 14.99
N LEU A 29 -7.21 14.46 15.75
CA LEU A 29 -8.42 13.88 16.35
C LEU A 29 -9.05 14.86 17.36
N LEU A 30 -8.24 15.52 18.19
CA LEU A 30 -8.71 16.54 19.11
C LEU A 30 -9.44 17.68 18.37
N ASN A 31 -8.87 18.17 17.26
CA ASN A 31 -9.49 19.21 16.45
C ASN A 31 -10.83 18.75 15.85
N ILE A 32 -10.90 17.52 15.32
CA ILE A 32 -12.13 16.94 14.78
C ILE A 32 -13.20 16.84 15.88
N ILE A 33 -12.85 16.33 17.06
CA ILE A 33 -13.77 16.21 18.20
C ILE A 33 -14.27 17.58 18.66
N ARG A 34 -13.39 18.58 18.70
CA ARG A 34 -13.78 19.97 19.01
C ARG A 34 -14.83 20.48 18.01
N LEU A 35 -14.59 20.32 16.71
CA LEU A 35 -15.52 20.75 15.65
C LEU A 35 -16.86 20.01 15.74
N GLN A 36 -16.86 18.72 16.10
CA GLN A 36 -18.10 17.97 16.36
C GLN A 36 -18.91 18.56 17.51
N ASN A 37 -18.24 18.91 18.62
CA ASN A 37 -18.90 19.51 19.77
C ASN A 37 -19.47 20.91 19.44
N ASP A 38 -18.73 21.71 18.68
CA ASP A 38 -19.19 23.04 18.29
C ASP A 38 -20.36 22.98 17.30
N LEU A 39 -20.36 22.01 16.38
CA LEU A 39 -21.52 21.69 15.53
C LEU A 39 -22.73 21.21 16.36
N ALA A 40 -22.53 20.37 17.37
CA ALA A 40 -23.61 19.91 18.25
C ALA A 40 -24.25 21.07 19.04
N LYS A 41 -23.43 21.99 19.56
CA LYS A 41 -23.92 23.22 20.19
C LYS A 41 -24.71 24.08 19.20
N CYS A 42 -24.17 24.29 18.00
CA CYS A 42 -24.85 25.06 16.95
C CYS A 42 -26.20 24.43 16.57
N LYS A 43 -26.25 23.11 16.39
CA LYS A 43 -27.50 22.35 16.18
C LYS A 43 -28.50 22.63 17.29
N ASN A 44 -28.11 22.47 18.55
CA ASN A 44 -29.03 22.68 19.68
C ASN A 44 -29.58 24.12 19.71
N THR A 45 -28.75 25.12 19.40
CA THR A 45 -29.20 26.52 19.36
C THR A 45 -30.21 26.80 18.25
N ILE A 46 -29.98 26.27 17.04
CA ILE A 46 -30.89 26.44 15.89
C ILE A 46 -32.23 25.74 16.17
N TRP A 47 -32.18 24.51 16.68
CA TRP A 47 -33.36 23.71 16.95
C TRP A 47 -34.17 24.24 18.14
N ALA A 48 -33.53 24.84 19.14
CA ALA A 48 -34.22 25.49 20.25
C ALA A 48 -34.95 26.79 19.83
N LYS A 49 -34.43 27.51 18.83
CA LYS A 49 -35.02 28.77 18.34
C LYS A 49 -36.10 28.57 17.28
N GLY A 50 -36.16 27.41 16.62
CA GLY A 50 -37.15 27.08 15.60
C GLY A 50 -36.98 27.80 14.25
N SER A 51 -36.29 28.95 14.20
CA SER A 51 -35.92 29.66 12.98
C SER A 51 -34.47 30.15 13.03
N PRO A 52 -33.58 29.69 12.16
CA PRO A 52 -32.17 30.11 12.14
C PRO A 52 -32.02 31.56 11.64
N THR A 53 -31.27 32.36 12.38
CA THR A 53 -30.88 33.72 11.97
C THR A 53 -29.84 33.64 10.85
N SER A 54 -29.80 34.59 9.90
CA SER A 54 -28.80 34.63 8.80
C SER A 54 -27.35 34.45 9.30
N GLY A 55 -26.99 35.07 10.43
CA GLY A 55 -25.67 34.90 11.05
C GLY A 55 -25.40 33.50 11.63
N GLU A 56 -26.43 32.78 12.05
CA GLU A 56 -26.31 31.39 12.54
C GLU A 56 -26.12 30.42 11.38
N THR A 57 -26.81 30.65 10.27
CA THR A 57 -26.63 29.90 9.01
C THR A 57 -25.22 30.09 8.44
N GLY A 58 -24.68 31.32 8.50
CA GLY A 58 -23.29 31.60 8.11
C GLY A 58 -22.28 30.82 8.96
N LYS A 59 -22.40 30.92 10.30
CA LYS A 59 -21.55 30.17 11.23
C LYS A 59 -21.64 28.65 11.04
N LEU A 60 -22.84 28.12 10.82
CA LEU A 60 -23.05 26.70 10.52
C LEU A 60 -22.31 26.29 9.24
N THR A 61 -22.40 27.10 8.19
CA THR A 61 -21.73 26.82 6.91
C THR A 61 -20.21 26.77 7.09
N THR A 62 -19.64 27.72 7.83
CA THR A 62 -18.20 27.73 8.15
C THR A 62 -17.80 26.50 8.96
N LEU A 63 -18.52 26.17 10.03
CA LEU A 63 -18.20 25.01 10.87
C LEU A 63 -18.31 23.69 10.11
N LEU A 64 -19.32 23.53 9.25
CA LEU A 64 -19.45 22.34 8.39
C LEU A 64 -18.30 22.23 7.40
N HIS A 65 -17.86 23.35 6.83
CA HIS A 65 -16.72 23.38 5.91
C HIS A 65 -15.41 23.00 6.63
N GLU A 66 -15.13 23.61 7.78
CA GLU A 66 -13.96 23.32 8.60
C GLU A 66 -13.94 21.86 9.07
N TYR A 67 -15.07 21.33 9.52
CA TYR A 67 -15.21 19.94 9.91
C TYR A 67 -14.94 18.98 8.75
N THR A 68 -15.49 19.28 7.57
CA THR A 68 -15.26 18.46 6.36
C THR A 68 -13.81 18.47 5.92
N ASN A 69 -13.16 19.64 5.96
CA ASN A 69 -11.73 19.76 5.64
C ASN A 69 -10.88 19.03 6.67
N ALA A 70 -11.16 19.15 7.97
CA ALA A 70 -10.42 18.43 9.01
C ALA A 70 -10.48 16.90 8.84
N ILE A 71 -11.64 16.36 8.43
CA ILE A 71 -11.77 14.93 8.10
C ILE A 71 -10.93 14.59 6.87
N ARG A 72 -11.03 15.39 5.81
CA ARG A 72 -10.27 15.18 4.57
C ARG A 72 -8.76 15.22 4.82
N ASP A 73 -8.29 16.17 5.60
CA ASP A 73 -6.89 16.33 5.94
C ASP A 73 -6.38 15.13 6.74
N TYR A 74 -7.17 14.67 7.72
CA TYR A 74 -6.86 13.45 8.47
C TYR A 74 -6.81 12.20 7.58
N GLU A 75 -7.75 12.05 6.64
CA GLU A 75 -7.73 10.96 5.65
C GLU A 75 -6.51 11.04 4.73
N TYR A 76 -6.18 12.25 4.25
CA TYR A 76 -5.03 12.49 3.39
C TYR A 76 -3.72 12.13 4.08
N LEU A 77 -3.52 12.60 5.32
CA LEU A 77 -2.38 12.25 6.15
C LEU A 77 -2.31 10.74 6.42
N GLY A 78 -3.48 10.08 6.53
CA GLY A 78 -3.61 8.63 6.65
C GLY A 78 -3.10 7.86 5.42
N LYS A 79 -3.14 8.44 4.22
CA LYS A 79 -2.67 7.83 2.96
C LYS A 79 -1.16 7.91 2.76
N LEU A 80 -0.46 8.75 3.51
CA LEU A 80 1.00 8.85 3.45
C LEU A 80 1.67 7.58 3.97
N ILE A 81 2.86 7.26 3.44
CA ILE A 81 3.60 6.03 3.81
C ILE A 81 4.20 6.23 5.20
N PRO A 82 3.96 5.32 6.16
CA PRO A 82 4.59 5.38 7.47
C PRO A 82 6.08 5.04 7.38
N ILE A 83 6.91 5.87 8.00
CA ILE A 83 8.32 5.58 8.25
C ILE A 83 8.40 4.88 9.59
N THR A 84 9.10 3.74 9.64
CA THR A 84 9.20 2.92 10.86
C THR A 84 10.66 2.53 11.12
N GLY A 85 10.92 2.05 12.35
CA GLY A 85 12.24 1.57 12.75
C GLY A 85 13.25 2.70 13.00
N SER A 86 14.50 2.44 12.64
CA SER A 86 15.64 3.32 12.95
C SER A 86 15.58 4.67 12.26
N GLN A 87 14.92 4.75 11.09
CA GLN A 87 14.77 6.01 10.37
C GLN A 87 13.89 7.00 11.14
N ALA A 88 12.72 6.55 11.61
CA ALA A 88 11.82 7.38 12.39
C ALA A 88 12.49 7.84 13.69
N GLU A 89 13.28 6.97 14.31
CA GLU A 89 14.01 7.30 15.53
C GLU A 89 15.14 8.31 15.28
N ASN A 90 15.92 8.12 14.22
CA ASN A 90 16.97 9.07 13.86
C ASN A 90 16.41 10.45 13.52
N ASP A 91 15.29 10.51 12.78
CA ASP A 91 14.62 11.78 12.46
C ASP A 91 14.07 12.46 13.71
N ARG A 92 13.53 11.69 14.66
CA ARG A 92 13.09 12.19 15.97
C ARG A 92 14.26 12.82 16.72
N LEU A 93 15.36 12.07 16.86
CA LEU A 93 16.54 12.53 17.58
C LEU A 93 17.18 13.77 16.93
N ASP A 94 17.25 13.82 15.60
CA ASP A 94 17.79 14.97 14.87
C ASP A 94 16.95 16.23 15.11
N LEU A 95 15.62 16.11 15.10
CA LEU A 95 14.71 17.23 15.37
C LEU A 95 14.76 17.68 16.83
N GLU A 96 14.76 16.73 17.78
CA GLU A 96 14.92 17.04 19.22
C GLU A 96 16.26 17.71 19.51
N GLN A 97 17.34 17.26 18.87
CA GLN A 97 18.66 17.85 19.02
C GLN A 97 18.77 19.24 18.39
N ALA A 98 18.21 19.42 17.18
CA ALA A 98 18.24 20.71 16.49
C ALA A 98 17.50 21.80 17.26
N PHE A 99 16.41 21.46 17.94
CA PHE A 99 15.53 22.40 18.63
C PHE A 99 15.42 22.16 20.14
N MET A 100 16.51 21.67 20.76
CA MET A 100 16.59 21.42 22.21
C MET A 100 16.02 22.59 23.02
N GLY A 101 15.10 22.25 23.93
CA GLY A 101 14.45 23.19 24.88
C GLY A 101 13.20 23.90 24.34
N GLU A 102 12.94 23.87 23.03
CA GLU A 102 11.76 24.51 22.42
C GLU A 102 10.64 23.51 22.13
N VAL A 103 11.01 22.33 21.65
CA VAL A 103 10.10 21.23 21.37
C VAL A 103 10.16 20.21 22.50
N GLY A 104 8.99 19.82 22.98
CA GLY A 104 8.83 18.80 24.01
C GLY A 104 9.19 17.40 23.50
N ASP A 105 9.01 16.41 24.37
CA ASP A 105 9.26 15.01 24.05
C ASP A 105 8.28 14.50 22.98
N PHE A 106 8.81 13.95 21.89
CA PHE A 106 8.04 13.32 20.82
C PHE A 106 7.92 11.80 20.98
N SER A 107 8.33 11.22 22.12
CA SER A 107 8.27 9.76 22.35
C SER A 107 6.84 9.20 22.42
N ASP A 108 5.80 10.03 22.27
CA ASP A 108 4.42 9.58 22.32
C ASP A 108 4.06 8.72 21.10
N MET A 109 3.42 7.58 21.37
CA MET A 109 2.97 6.57 20.39
C MET A 109 2.02 7.13 19.33
N ALA A 110 1.47 8.33 19.56
CA ALA A 110 0.57 9.03 18.65
C ALA A 110 1.28 9.88 17.58
N THR A 111 2.60 10.05 17.68
CA THR A 111 3.39 10.73 16.66
C THR A 111 4.06 9.72 15.75
N SER A 112 3.94 9.93 14.44
CA SER A 112 4.54 9.04 13.45
C SER A 112 5.11 9.84 12.30
N TYR A 113 6.33 9.50 11.89
CA TYR A 113 6.93 10.06 10.69
C TYR A 113 6.30 9.41 9.46
N ARG A 114 6.00 10.25 8.46
CA ARG A 114 5.47 9.80 7.18
C ARG A 114 6.18 10.48 6.03
N ARG A 115 6.14 9.84 4.87
CA ARG A 115 6.65 10.38 3.61
C ARG A 115 5.62 10.28 2.51
N PHE A 116 5.85 11.01 1.44
CA PHE A 116 5.06 10.85 0.23
C PHE A 116 5.20 9.44 -0.33
N ALA A 117 4.15 9.00 -1.02
CA ALA A 117 4.24 7.78 -1.79
C ALA A 117 5.28 7.97 -2.91
N ASP A 118 6.40 7.25 -2.82
CA ASP A 118 7.37 7.26 -3.89
C ASP A 118 6.76 6.53 -5.09
N THR A 119 6.44 7.27 -6.15
CA THR A 119 5.90 6.73 -7.40
C THR A 119 6.87 5.77 -8.08
N LYS A 120 8.15 5.76 -7.67
CA LYS A 120 9.17 4.81 -8.15
C LYS A 120 9.14 3.47 -7.42
N LEU A 121 8.52 3.40 -6.23
CA LEU A 121 8.41 2.15 -5.49
C LEU A 121 7.34 1.27 -6.13
N ARG A 122 7.79 0.15 -6.68
CA ARG A 122 6.90 -0.81 -7.32
C ARG A 122 5.99 -1.43 -6.26
N PRO A 123 4.67 -1.52 -6.53
CA PRO A 123 3.76 -2.18 -5.60
C PRO A 123 4.26 -3.59 -5.28
N THR A 124 4.27 -3.93 -4.00
CA THR A 124 4.70 -5.26 -3.55
C THR A 124 3.49 -6.18 -3.64
N ASP A 125 3.63 -7.25 -4.42
CA ASP A 125 2.62 -8.31 -4.55
C ASP A 125 2.92 -9.45 -3.56
N ALA A 126 1.93 -10.28 -3.24
CA ALA A 126 2.10 -11.37 -2.27
C ALA A 126 3.28 -12.30 -2.62
N LEU A 127 3.52 -12.57 -3.90
CA LEU A 127 4.70 -13.31 -4.36
C LEU A 127 6.01 -12.59 -3.99
N ARG A 128 6.08 -11.28 -4.20
CA ARG A 128 7.27 -10.48 -3.86
C ARG A 128 7.49 -10.45 -2.34
N ASP A 129 6.42 -10.39 -1.54
CA ASP A 129 6.50 -10.48 -0.08
C ASP A 129 7.03 -11.84 0.40
N VAL A 130 6.54 -12.92 -0.18
CA VAL A 130 7.04 -14.28 0.11
C VAL A 130 8.50 -14.40 -0.28
N LEU A 131 8.88 -13.91 -1.46
CA LEU A 131 10.27 -13.91 -1.91
C LEU A 131 11.16 -13.07 -0.99
N LYS A 132 10.71 -11.90 -0.52
CA LYS A 132 11.44 -11.10 0.48
C LYS A 132 11.72 -11.89 1.77
N ARG A 133 10.77 -12.72 2.22
CA ARG A 133 10.91 -13.54 3.43
C ARG A 133 11.78 -14.78 3.22
N MET A 134 11.75 -15.34 2.02
CA MET A 134 12.42 -16.62 1.71
C MET A 134 13.86 -16.43 1.20
N LEU A 135 14.16 -15.33 0.50
CA LEU A 135 15.50 -15.08 -0.02
C LEU A 135 16.47 -14.61 1.07
N PRO A 136 17.78 -14.94 0.93
CA PRO A 136 18.80 -14.44 1.83
C PRO A 136 18.88 -12.90 1.81
N ARG A 137 19.12 -12.30 2.98
CA ARG A 137 19.12 -10.85 3.21
C ARG A 137 20.04 -10.07 2.27
N SER A 138 21.15 -10.67 1.84
CA SER A 138 22.11 -10.08 0.88
C SER A 138 21.50 -9.77 -0.48
N VAL A 139 20.42 -10.46 -0.85
CA VAL A 139 19.78 -10.37 -2.16
C VAL A 139 18.43 -9.64 -2.07
N ALA A 140 17.73 -9.78 -0.95
CA ALA A 140 16.46 -9.12 -0.70
C ALA A 140 16.59 -7.59 -0.60
N TYR A 141 17.69 -7.10 -0.01
CA TYR A 141 17.96 -5.67 0.17
C TYR A 141 18.57 -5.02 -1.08
N THR A 142 18.15 -3.79 -1.39
CA THR A 142 18.87 -2.94 -2.35
C THR A 142 20.10 -2.32 -1.67
N LYS A 143 21.09 -1.87 -2.46
CA LYS A 143 22.22 -1.10 -1.91
C LYS A 143 21.74 0.14 -1.16
N SER A 144 20.78 0.86 -1.74
CA SER A 144 20.17 2.05 -1.15
C SER A 144 19.45 1.75 0.17
N ASP A 145 18.64 0.69 0.22
CA ASP A 145 17.91 0.30 1.43
C ASP A 145 18.88 -0.19 2.52
N LYS A 146 19.96 -0.89 2.14
CA LYS A 146 21.02 -1.29 3.08
C LYS A 146 21.72 -0.09 3.73
N TYR A 147 22.01 0.97 2.99
CA TYR A 147 22.59 2.19 3.56
C TYR A 147 21.59 2.94 4.45
N ARG A 148 20.32 3.02 4.04
CA ARG A 148 19.27 3.76 4.77
C ARG A 148 18.73 3.02 6.01
N ARG A 149 18.82 1.68 6.04
CA ARG A 149 18.26 0.79 7.07
C ARG A 149 19.30 -0.21 7.57
N ASN A 150 20.49 0.30 7.88
CA ASN A 150 21.63 -0.53 8.24
C ASN A 150 21.36 -1.34 9.52
N ASN A 151 20.72 -0.72 10.52
CA ASN A 151 20.37 -1.39 11.77
C ASN A 151 19.37 -2.53 11.51
N GLU A 152 18.33 -2.29 10.72
CA GLU A 152 17.32 -3.30 10.36
C GLU A 152 17.90 -4.44 9.51
N TYR A 153 18.87 -4.14 8.66
CA TYR A 153 19.60 -5.15 7.89
C TYR A 153 20.33 -6.15 8.82
N PHE A 154 20.98 -5.66 9.87
CA PHE A 154 21.64 -6.51 10.86
C PHE A 154 20.64 -7.25 11.76
N SER A 155 19.56 -6.59 12.18
CA SER A 155 18.48 -7.17 12.97
C SER A 155 17.69 -8.25 12.22
N GLY A 156 17.57 -8.10 10.89
CA GLY A 156 16.97 -9.10 10.02
C GLY A 156 15.54 -8.86 9.57
N ASP A 157 15.11 -7.61 9.64
CA ASP A 157 13.78 -7.24 9.18
C ASP A 157 13.67 -7.35 7.65
N PRO A 158 12.46 -7.46 7.10
CA PRO A 158 12.28 -7.44 5.66
C PRO A 158 12.55 -6.03 5.08
N PRO A 159 13.10 -5.94 3.85
CA PRO A 159 13.35 -4.67 3.18
C PRO A 159 12.04 -4.01 2.76
N GLU A 160 12.04 -2.67 2.79
CA GLU A 160 10.86 -1.89 2.38
C GLU A 160 10.78 -1.89 0.84
N GLU A 161 11.92 -1.68 0.18
CA GLU A 161 12.04 -1.70 -1.27
C GLU A 161 12.20 -3.13 -1.81
N VAL A 162 11.69 -3.38 -3.02
CA VAL A 162 11.92 -4.65 -3.73
C VAL A 162 13.25 -4.56 -4.48
N SER A 163 14.21 -5.43 -4.14
CA SER A 163 15.46 -5.54 -4.92
C SER A 163 15.20 -5.92 -6.37
N HIS A 164 16.02 -5.37 -7.29
CA HIS A 164 15.96 -5.68 -8.71
C HIS A 164 16.01 -7.19 -8.98
N PHE A 165 16.79 -7.93 -8.18
CA PHE A 165 16.88 -9.38 -8.31
C PHE A 165 15.58 -10.09 -7.92
N VAL A 166 14.95 -9.67 -6.81
CA VAL A 166 13.66 -10.21 -6.37
C VAL A 166 12.58 -9.95 -7.43
N ASP A 167 12.59 -8.77 -8.04
CA ASP A 167 11.66 -8.45 -9.13
C ASP A 167 11.89 -9.33 -10.38
N VAL A 168 13.16 -9.54 -10.77
CA VAL A 168 13.49 -10.45 -11.89
C VAL A 168 13.04 -11.88 -11.60
N ILE A 169 13.30 -12.41 -10.40
CA ILE A 169 12.85 -13.74 -10.01
C ILE A 169 11.32 -13.82 -9.99
N ALA A 170 10.64 -12.82 -9.41
CA ALA A 170 9.18 -12.80 -9.39
C ALA A 170 8.62 -12.85 -10.81
N ARG A 171 9.15 -12.05 -11.74
CA ARG A 171 8.74 -12.05 -13.15
C ARG A 171 9.05 -13.38 -13.84
N PHE A 172 10.21 -13.96 -13.56
CA PHE A 172 10.62 -15.26 -14.12
C PHE A 172 9.70 -16.39 -13.65
N ILE A 173 9.38 -16.44 -12.36
CA ILE A 173 8.41 -17.37 -11.78
C ILE A 173 7.05 -17.19 -12.46
N VAL A 174 6.53 -15.96 -12.51
CA VAL A 174 5.23 -15.68 -13.14
C VAL A 174 5.21 -16.10 -14.62
N ALA A 175 6.28 -15.84 -15.37
CA ALA A 175 6.38 -16.24 -16.77
C ALA A 175 6.41 -17.76 -16.96
N ILE A 176 7.19 -18.48 -16.14
CA ILE A 176 7.28 -19.95 -16.22
C ILE A 176 5.96 -20.57 -15.79
N PHE A 177 5.42 -20.18 -14.63
CA PHE A 177 4.17 -20.74 -14.13
C PHE A 177 3.03 -20.43 -15.08
N GLY A 178 2.88 -19.17 -15.54
CA GLY A 178 1.85 -18.79 -16.50
C GLY A 178 1.96 -19.56 -17.82
N GLY A 179 3.16 -19.71 -18.37
CA GLY A 179 3.40 -20.50 -19.58
C GLY A 179 3.13 -21.99 -19.39
N ALA A 180 3.62 -22.57 -18.30
CA ALA A 180 3.39 -23.98 -17.98
C ALA A 180 1.91 -24.29 -17.79
N LEU A 181 1.16 -23.40 -17.12
CA LEU A 181 -0.26 -23.58 -16.86
C LEU A 181 -1.06 -23.64 -18.16
N LEU A 182 -0.66 -22.92 -19.21
CA LEU A 182 -1.25 -23.01 -20.55
C LEU A 182 -0.75 -24.22 -21.34
N ILE A 183 0.56 -24.46 -21.37
CA ILE A 183 1.18 -25.45 -22.26
C ILE A 183 0.86 -26.88 -21.80
N ILE A 184 0.88 -27.16 -20.49
CA ILE A 184 0.66 -28.51 -19.95
C ILE A 184 -0.70 -29.09 -20.38
N PRO A 185 -1.86 -28.41 -20.17
CA PRO A 185 -3.14 -28.95 -20.61
C PRO A 185 -3.23 -29.12 -22.14
N MET A 186 -2.63 -28.22 -22.92
CA MET A 186 -2.56 -28.37 -24.38
C MET A 186 -1.76 -29.62 -24.79
N LEU A 187 -0.61 -29.87 -24.15
CA LEU A 187 0.20 -31.07 -24.42
C LEU A 187 -0.52 -32.36 -24.03
N ILE A 188 -1.23 -32.37 -22.89
CA ILE A 188 -2.00 -33.54 -22.46
C ILE A 188 -3.10 -33.85 -23.49
N MET A 189 -3.77 -32.82 -24.01
CA MET A 189 -4.86 -32.96 -24.96
C MET A 189 -4.39 -33.23 -26.40
N SER A 190 -3.16 -32.88 -26.76
CA SER A 190 -2.62 -33.15 -28.11
C SER A 190 -2.14 -34.59 -28.32
N LEU A 191 -2.16 -35.43 -27.28
CA LEU A 191 -1.71 -36.82 -27.38
C LEU A 191 -2.68 -37.67 -28.24
N PRO A 192 -2.19 -38.61 -29.09
CA PRO A 192 -3.02 -39.35 -30.05
C PRO A 192 -4.13 -40.24 -29.45
N ARG A 193 -4.16 -40.44 -28.13
CA ARG A 193 -5.05 -41.40 -27.43
C ARG A 193 -5.98 -40.72 -26.41
N VAL A 194 -6.43 -39.51 -26.68
CA VAL A 194 -7.31 -38.76 -25.78
C VAL A 194 -8.78 -38.97 -26.13
N SER A 195 -9.59 -39.30 -25.11
CA SER A 195 -11.05 -39.36 -25.17
C SER A 195 -11.66 -38.04 -24.70
N LEU A 196 -12.87 -37.71 -25.16
CA LEU A 196 -13.55 -36.45 -24.83
C LEU A 196 -13.60 -36.19 -23.31
N GLY A 197 -13.90 -37.22 -22.51
CA GLY A 197 -13.92 -37.11 -21.05
C GLY A 197 -12.57 -36.71 -20.44
N LYS A 198 -11.44 -37.20 -20.97
CA LYS A 198 -10.11 -36.82 -20.50
C LYS A 198 -9.79 -35.35 -20.77
N SER A 199 -10.22 -34.83 -21.92
CA SER A 199 -10.05 -33.41 -22.26
C SER A 199 -10.91 -32.49 -21.40
N LEU A 200 -12.17 -32.86 -21.13
CA LEU A 200 -13.03 -32.08 -20.23
C LEU A 200 -12.48 -32.06 -18.80
N ILE A 201 -12.06 -33.21 -18.26
CA ILE A 201 -11.47 -33.30 -16.92
C ILE A 201 -10.20 -32.44 -16.84
N THR A 202 -9.30 -32.56 -17.82
CA THR A 202 -8.05 -31.79 -17.85
C THR A 202 -8.32 -30.29 -17.91
N THR A 203 -9.31 -29.86 -18.72
CA THR A 203 -9.71 -28.45 -18.82
C THR A 203 -10.25 -27.93 -17.49
N SER A 204 -11.21 -28.61 -16.89
CA SER A 204 -11.82 -28.20 -15.62
C SER A 204 -10.80 -28.11 -14.50
N VAL A 205 -9.92 -29.12 -14.36
CA VAL A 205 -8.85 -29.10 -13.35
C VAL A 205 -7.89 -27.95 -13.59
N SER A 206 -7.49 -27.71 -14.85
CA SER A 206 -6.53 -26.65 -15.17
C SER A 206 -7.11 -25.25 -14.94
N VAL A 207 -8.40 -25.02 -15.24
CA VAL A 207 -9.08 -23.73 -14.98
C VAL A 207 -9.21 -23.48 -13.48
N LEU A 208 -9.54 -24.50 -12.69
CA LEU A 208 -9.62 -24.38 -11.23
C LEU A 208 -8.25 -24.09 -10.61
N LEU A 209 -7.20 -24.80 -11.05
CA LEU A 209 -5.84 -24.55 -10.59
C LEU A 209 -5.35 -23.15 -10.99
N PHE A 210 -5.65 -22.69 -12.21
CA PHE A 210 -5.32 -21.34 -12.66
C PHE A 210 -5.97 -20.28 -11.77
N SER A 211 -7.29 -20.39 -11.58
CA SER A 211 -8.06 -19.40 -10.81
C SER A 211 -7.62 -19.38 -9.34
N GLY A 212 -7.40 -20.57 -8.74
CA GLY A 212 -6.87 -20.69 -7.38
C GLY A 212 -5.48 -20.09 -7.23
N ALA A 213 -4.56 -20.39 -8.17
CA ALA A 213 -3.23 -19.79 -8.17
C ALA A 213 -3.28 -18.27 -8.33
N LEU A 214 -4.12 -17.77 -9.25
CA LEU A 214 -4.29 -16.33 -9.47
C LEU A 214 -4.79 -15.63 -8.20
N SER A 215 -5.78 -16.22 -7.52
CA SER A 215 -6.35 -15.67 -6.28
C SER A 215 -5.37 -15.69 -5.10
N VAL A 216 -4.44 -16.65 -5.04
CA VAL A 216 -3.50 -16.77 -3.92
C VAL A 216 -2.24 -15.93 -4.15
N PHE A 217 -1.68 -15.95 -5.36
CA PHE A 217 -0.39 -15.33 -5.64
C PHE A 217 -0.49 -13.86 -6.06
N PHE A 218 -1.62 -13.46 -6.64
CA PHE A 218 -1.82 -12.11 -7.14
C PHE A 218 -2.92 -11.43 -6.35
N LYS A 219 -2.68 -10.17 -5.98
CA LYS A 219 -3.69 -9.31 -5.33
C LYS A 219 -4.65 -8.75 -6.39
N ALA A 220 -5.14 -9.62 -7.26
CA ALA A 220 -6.04 -9.28 -8.34
C ALA A 220 -7.42 -8.93 -7.77
N SER A 221 -8.11 -7.97 -8.38
CA SER A 221 -9.51 -7.73 -8.01
C SER A 221 -10.37 -8.95 -8.38
N ASN A 222 -11.54 -9.10 -7.74
CA ASN A 222 -12.49 -10.16 -8.09
C ASN A 222 -12.86 -10.11 -9.57
N THR A 223 -12.98 -8.90 -10.13
CA THR A 223 -13.26 -8.67 -11.55
C THR A 223 -12.11 -9.12 -12.44
N ASP A 224 -10.87 -8.76 -12.12
CA ASP A 224 -9.69 -9.16 -12.91
C ASP A 224 -9.50 -10.68 -12.89
N THR A 225 -9.73 -11.30 -11.73
CA THR A 225 -9.66 -12.76 -11.56
C THR A 225 -10.71 -13.45 -12.42
N LEU A 226 -11.94 -12.93 -12.45
CA LEU A 226 -13.02 -13.45 -13.28
C LEU A 226 -12.71 -13.32 -14.78
N ILE A 227 -12.23 -12.16 -15.22
CA ILE A 227 -11.88 -11.90 -16.62
C ILE A 227 -10.74 -12.82 -17.07
N ALA A 228 -9.69 -12.93 -16.25
CA ALA A 228 -8.55 -13.81 -16.55
C ALA A 228 -8.97 -15.28 -16.61
N THR A 229 -9.77 -15.75 -15.65
CA THR A 229 -10.27 -17.14 -15.62
C THR A 229 -11.16 -17.44 -16.82
N THR A 230 -12.04 -16.51 -17.19
CA THR A 230 -12.92 -16.65 -18.36
C THR A 230 -12.12 -16.71 -19.66
N THR A 231 -11.12 -15.84 -19.80
CA THR A 231 -10.23 -15.81 -20.96
C THR A 231 -9.45 -17.12 -21.08
N TYR A 232 -8.89 -17.59 -19.96
CA TYR A 232 -8.17 -18.86 -19.90
C TYR A 232 -9.06 -20.06 -20.25
N ALA A 233 -10.27 -20.12 -19.69
CA ALA A 233 -11.24 -21.17 -19.98
C ALA A 233 -11.65 -21.18 -21.47
N ALA A 234 -11.88 -20.01 -22.06
CA ALA A 234 -12.25 -19.89 -23.47
C ALA A 234 -11.18 -20.50 -24.40
N VAL A 235 -9.89 -20.21 -24.15
CA VAL A 235 -8.78 -20.77 -24.93
C VAL A 235 -8.75 -22.30 -24.87
N LEU A 236 -8.89 -22.87 -23.66
CA LEU A 236 -8.88 -24.33 -23.51
C LEU A 236 -10.12 -24.98 -24.14
N VAL A 237 -11.31 -24.40 -23.97
CA VAL A 237 -12.55 -24.95 -24.56
C VAL A 237 -12.49 -24.96 -26.08
N VAL A 238 -11.96 -23.90 -26.71
CA VAL A 238 -11.73 -23.87 -28.16
C VAL A 238 -10.75 -24.98 -28.57
N PHE A 239 -9.67 -25.16 -27.82
CA PHE A 239 -8.69 -26.21 -28.09
C PHE A 239 -9.31 -27.62 -28.00
N VAL A 240 -10.15 -27.87 -26.98
CA VAL A 240 -10.91 -29.11 -26.86
C VAL A 240 -11.81 -29.32 -28.07
N GLY A 241 -12.57 -28.30 -28.48
CA GLY A 241 -13.47 -28.38 -29.63
C GLY A 241 -12.77 -28.75 -30.93
N ILE A 242 -11.63 -28.11 -31.23
CA ILE A 242 -10.81 -28.41 -32.41
C ILE A 242 -10.24 -29.84 -32.34
N SER A 243 -9.71 -30.23 -31.19
CA SER A 243 -9.08 -31.56 -30.99
C SER A 243 -10.08 -32.71 -31.10
N THR A 244 -11.35 -32.46 -30.76
CA THR A 244 -12.43 -33.45 -30.91
C THR A 244 -13.08 -33.44 -32.29
N GLY A 245 -13.11 -32.29 -32.97
CA GLY A 245 -13.70 -32.14 -34.31
C GLY A 245 -12.81 -32.59 -35.47
N LEU A 246 -11.50 -32.76 -35.23
CA LEU A 246 -10.54 -33.32 -36.20
C LEU A 246 -10.48 -34.87 -36.19
N LYS A 247 -11.49 -35.55 -35.63
CA LYS A 247 -11.64 -37.01 -35.67
C LYS A 247 -12.79 -37.43 -36.57
#